data_AF-A0A8B6ERR7-F1
#
_entry.id   AF-A0A8B6ERR7-F1
#
_cell.length_a   1.000
_cell.length_b   1.000
_cell.length_c   1.000
_cell.angle_alpha   90.00
_cell.angle_beta   90.00
_cell.angle_gamma   90.00
#
_symmetry.space_group_name_H-M   'P 1'
#
loop_
_entity.id
_entity.type
_entity.pdbx_description
1 polymer ?
#
loop_
_entity_poly.entity_id
_entity_poly.type
_entity_poly.pdbx_seq_one_letter_code
_entity_poly.pdbx_strand_id
1 'polypeptide(L)'
;MAVYVPGLVSVIVFYVIFLLLGLWAAWKSRKVTKNSEDVLLAGRSIGMLLGIFTMTATWVEGGFINGTAEGVYSGGLVGSQAPFAYSVCLAFSGFFFARRMRQNGYATIIDPFQQKYGRYDGVLAAKSAYIAELLSYLGVIGCFIVVIPSLLVGIIATQTDWSMTTYMSGNSSVLADEDIPLVLPLVMEHLCPKAVALFGLGAVAAAVMSSVDSAVLSSSGQFSRNVYKRIIRKTASEKEQIWVLRASTIVFGVIATSVSIYVRSIYALWVLCSDIIYVILFPQLTCAIYFSSANTYGSLVAFIVGLFFRVAGGEITLGLDPIIKYPWHKVDDDGTVVQLFPHKTLSMLLSLFSLLFVSWFTNWLFDNGILSPKFDILRKHSRTKYKNKYVISTSDASDVKELGNYKINAAFTTDSF
;
A
#
# COMPACT_ATOMS: atom_id res chain seq x y z
N MET A 1 3.94 -29.03 -21.83
CA MET A 1 5.16 -28.35 -21.34
C MET A 1 6.03 -29.35 -20.60
N ALA A 2 7.30 -29.51 -21.01
CA ALA A 2 8.27 -30.24 -20.20
C ALA A 2 8.71 -29.31 -19.07
N VAL A 3 8.61 -29.75 -17.81
CA VAL A 3 9.01 -28.94 -16.66
C VAL A 3 10.53 -28.79 -16.67
N TYR A 4 11.05 -27.56 -16.58
CA TYR A 4 12.48 -27.31 -16.43
C TYR A 4 12.97 -27.77 -15.05
N VAL A 5 13.35 -29.05 -14.98
CA VAL A 5 13.74 -29.72 -13.74
C VAL A 5 14.85 -28.98 -12.99
N PRO A 6 15.94 -28.49 -13.64
CA PRO A 6 16.99 -27.76 -12.92
C PRO A 6 16.50 -26.46 -12.27
N GLY A 7 15.62 -25.71 -12.94
CA GLY A 7 15.05 -24.48 -12.38
C GLY A 7 14.09 -24.78 -11.23
N LEU A 8 13.24 -25.80 -11.38
CA LEU A 8 12.36 -26.25 -10.30
C LEU A 8 13.16 -26.70 -9.06
N VAL A 9 14.22 -27.49 -9.27
CA VAL A 9 15.13 -27.90 -8.19
C VAL A 9 15.78 -26.69 -7.53
N SER A 10 16.22 -25.69 -8.32
CA SER A 10 16.75 -24.43 -7.77
C SER A 10 15.75 -23.75 -6.84
N VAL A 11 14.52 -23.51 -7.31
CA VAL A 11 13.47 -22.84 -6.55
C VAL A 11 13.18 -23.60 -5.25
N ILE A 12 13.05 -24.92 -5.31
CA ILE A 12 12.82 -25.75 -4.11
C ILE A 12 13.99 -25.63 -3.13
N VAL A 13 15.24 -25.73 -3.60
CA VAL A 13 16.43 -25.62 -2.75
C VAL A 13 16.47 -24.24 -2.07
N PHE A 14 16.24 -23.16 -2.83
CA PHE A 14 16.18 -21.81 -2.27
C PHE A 14 15.09 -21.67 -1.21
N TYR A 15 13.88 -22.17 -1.48
CA TYR A 15 12.78 -22.15 -0.50
C TYR A 15 13.10 -22.95 0.76
N VAL A 16 13.72 -24.12 0.63
CA VAL A 16 14.17 -24.91 1.79
C VAL A 16 15.23 -24.14 2.58
N ILE A 17 16.21 -23.52 1.92
CA ILE A 17 17.25 -22.71 2.58
C ILE A 17 16.62 -21.55 3.36
N PHE A 18 15.72 -20.78 2.75
CA PHE A 18 15.05 -19.67 3.43
C PHE A 18 14.15 -20.14 4.57
N LEU A 19 13.45 -21.25 4.41
CA LEU A 19 12.66 -21.85 5.47
C LEU A 19 13.54 -22.29 6.64
N LEU A 20 14.66 -22.95 6.38
CA LEU A 20 15.61 -23.35 7.43
C LEU A 20 16.24 -22.14 8.13
N LEU A 21 16.63 -21.11 7.38
CA LEU A 21 17.12 -19.85 7.95
C LEU A 21 16.04 -19.15 8.80
N GLY A 22 14.80 -19.12 8.32
CA GLY A 22 13.66 -18.57 9.04
C GLY A 22 13.34 -19.33 10.32
N LEU A 23 13.35 -20.67 10.28
CA LEU A 23 13.17 -21.52 11.46
C LEU A 23 14.31 -21.35 12.47
N TRP A 24 15.56 -21.28 12.00
CA TRP A 24 16.72 -21.01 12.83
C TRP A 24 16.63 -19.64 13.50
N ALA A 25 16.29 -18.60 12.74
CA ALA A 25 16.09 -17.25 13.25
C ALA A 25 14.94 -17.18 14.28
N ALA A 26 13.80 -17.84 14.00
CA ALA A 26 12.67 -17.91 14.91
C ALA A 26 13.01 -18.66 16.21
N TRP A 27 13.78 -19.73 16.12
CA TRP A 27 14.26 -20.48 17.29
C TRP A 27 15.20 -19.64 18.17
N LYS A 28 16.07 -18.84 17.53
CA LYS A 28 16.96 -17.90 18.22
C LYS A 28 16.18 -16.73 18.84
N SER A 29 15.18 -16.19 18.14
CA SER A 29 14.32 -15.07 18.58
C SER A 29 13.36 -15.44 19.71
N ARG A 30 12.91 -16.70 19.81
CA ARG A 30 12.02 -17.19 20.88
C ARG A 30 12.51 -16.90 22.31
N LYS A 31 13.83 -16.74 22.49
CA LYS A 31 14.44 -16.43 23.80
C LYS A 31 14.40 -14.95 24.17
N VAL A 32 14.07 -14.06 23.23
CA VAL A 32 14.23 -12.60 23.37
C VAL A 32 12.90 -11.84 23.35
N THR A 33 11.86 -12.33 22.67
CA THR A 33 10.67 -11.52 22.36
C THR A 33 9.43 -11.93 23.17
N LYS A 34 9.01 -11.08 24.13
CA LYS A 34 7.77 -11.29 24.93
C LYS A 34 6.62 -10.35 24.56
N ASN A 35 6.88 -9.21 23.90
CA ASN A 35 5.87 -8.20 23.57
C ASN A 35 5.55 -8.17 22.06
N SER A 36 4.26 -8.06 21.74
CA SER A 36 3.73 -7.89 20.37
C SER A 36 4.34 -6.70 19.63
N GLU A 37 4.71 -5.64 20.36
CA GLU A 37 5.33 -4.44 19.81
C GLU A 37 6.79 -4.66 19.36
N ASP A 38 7.55 -5.48 20.08
CA ASP A 38 8.94 -5.78 19.71
C ASP A 38 9.03 -6.65 18.45
N VAL A 39 8.01 -7.48 18.23
CA VAL A 39 7.83 -8.23 16.98
C VAL A 39 7.53 -7.29 15.80
N LEU A 40 6.72 -6.26 16.02
CA LEU A 40 6.30 -5.32 14.97
C LEU A 40 7.34 -4.23 14.67
N LEU A 41 8.14 -3.81 15.66
CA LEU A 41 9.09 -2.69 15.53
C LEU A 41 10.56 -3.14 15.53
N ALA A 42 10.82 -4.46 15.50
CA ALA A 42 12.15 -5.06 15.49
C ALA A 42 13.11 -4.43 16.52
N GLY A 43 12.62 -4.17 17.74
CA GLY A 43 13.42 -3.62 18.85
C GLY A 43 14.00 -2.20 18.63
N ARG A 44 13.55 -1.46 17.59
CA ARG A 44 13.93 -0.05 17.32
C ARG A 44 15.45 0.21 17.17
N SER A 45 16.25 -0.81 16.87
CA SER A 45 17.72 -0.73 16.81
C SER A 45 18.32 -1.02 15.43
N ILE A 46 17.51 -0.98 14.37
CA ILE A 46 17.98 -1.25 13.00
C ILE A 46 19.03 -0.18 12.62
N GLY A 47 20.26 -0.64 12.38
CA GLY A 47 21.34 0.21 11.89
C GLY A 47 21.05 0.77 10.50
N MET A 48 21.64 1.91 10.17
CA MET A 48 21.35 2.65 8.93
C MET A 48 21.49 1.78 7.66
N LEU A 49 22.59 1.02 7.56
CA LEU A 49 22.85 0.15 6.41
C LEU A 49 21.75 -0.91 6.22
N LEU A 50 21.38 -1.60 7.31
CA LEU A 50 20.31 -2.58 7.28
C LEU A 50 18.96 -1.93 6.95
N GLY A 51 18.72 -0.71 7.42
CA GLY A 51 17.54 0.08 7.09
C GLY A 51 17.44 0.39 5.59
N ILE A 52 18.55 0.74 4.92
CA ILE A 52 18.58 1.04 3.48
C ILE A 52 18.25 -0.22 2.67
N PHE A 53 18.90 -1.34 2.99
CA PHE A 53 18.63 -2.61 2.32
C PHE A 53 17.19 -3.06 2.54
N THR A 54 16.67 -2.96 3.77
CA THR A 54 15.28 -3.33 4.08
C THR A 54 14.29 -2.43 3.35
N MET A 55 14.53 -1.11 3.32
CA MET A 55 13.68 -0.16 2.62
C MET A 55 13.67 -0.46 1.12
N THR A 56 14.84 -0.63 0.52
CA THR A 56 14.96 -0.97 -0.92
C THR A 56 14.30 -2.30 -1.24
N ALA A 57 14.56 -3.34 -0.45
CA ALA A 57 14.01 -4.68 -0.66
C ALA A 57 12.48 -4.74 -0.50
N THR A 58 11.89 -3.82 0.28
CA THR A 58 10.42 -3.75 0.42
C THR A 58 9.75 -3.26 -0.85
N TRP A 59 10.43 -2.42 -1.65
CA TRP A 59 9.88 -1.86 -2.88
C TRP A 59 10.27 -2.65 -4.12
N VAL A 60 11.48 -3.21 -4.12
CA VAL A 60 11.92 -4.11 -5.18
C VAL A 60 11.37 -5.50 -4.90
N GLU A 61 10.15 -5.75 -5.37
CA GLU A 61 9.50 -7.04 -5.27
C GLU A 61 9.46 -7.82 -6.59
N GLY A 62 9.08 -9.10 -6.52
CA GLY A 62 8.97 -9.94 -7.71
C GLY A 62 8.03 -9.38 -8.78
N GLY A 63 6.90 -8.75 -8.38
CA GLY A 63 5.99 -8.07 -9.31
C GLY A 63 6.63 -6.86 -10.00
N PHE A 64 7.47 -6.12 -9.29
CA PHE A 64 8.22 -4.99 -9.83
C PHE A 64 9.27 -5.44 -10.86
N ILE A 65 10.04 -6.49 -10.54
CA ILE A 65 11.10 -7.02 -11.43
C ILE A 65 10.48 -7.67 -12.68
N ASN A 66 9.52 -8.58 -12.51
CA ASN A 66 8.85 -9.26 -13.62
C ASN A 66 8.01 -8.29 -14.45
N GLY A 67 7.23 -7.41 -13.80
CA GLY A 67 6.39 -6.44 -14.48
C GLY A 67 7.19 -5.39 -15.26
N THR A 68 8.39 -5.02 -14.80
CA THR A 68 9.29 -4.15 -15.56
C THR A 68 9.81 -4.85 -16.81
N ALA A 69 10.20 -6.12 -16.72
CA ALA A 69 10.65 -6.89 -17.88
C ALA A 69 9.52 -7.09 -18.91
N GLU A 70 8.31 -7.45 -18.43
CA GLU A 70 7.08 -7.55 -19.22
C GLU A 70 6.75 -6.23 -19.93
N GLY A 71 6.78 -5.12 -19.19
CA GLY A 71 6.49 -3.79 -19.72
C GLY A 71 7.50 -3.36 -20.79
N VAL A 72 8.79 -3.63 -20.58
CA VAL A 72 9.84 -3.33 -21.56
C VAL A 72 9.73 -4.20 -22.80
N TYR A 73 9.33 -5.46 -22.65
CA TYR A 73 9.10 -6.35 -23.79
C TYR A 73 7.97 -5.85 -24.69
N SER A 74 6.85 -5.46 -24.07
CA SER A 74 5.63 -5.08 -24.79
C SER A 74 5.66 -3.64 -25.32
N GLY A 75 6.20 -2.71 -24.53
CA GLY A 75 6.16 -1.27 -24.80
C GLY A 75 7.53 -0.64 -25.09
N GLY A 76 8.57 -1.44 -25.24
CA GLY A 76 9.95 -0.96 -25.39
C GLY A 76 10.44 -0.19 -24.17
N LEU A 77 11.40 0.72 -24.36
CA LEU A 77 11.95 1.50 -23.25
C LEU A 77 10.90 2.37 -22.52
N VAL A 78 9.82 2.75 -23.21
CA VAL A 78 8.70 3.50 -22.61
C VAL A 78 7.97 2.65 -21.57
N GLY A 79 7.95 1.32 -21.73
CA GLY A 79 7.40 0.39 -20.74
C GLY A 79 8.14 0.37 -19.40
N SER A 80 9.34 0.95 -19.32
CA SER A 80 10.13 1.04 -18.09
C SER A 80 9.75 2.18 -17.13
N GLN A 81 8.68 2.92 -17.41
CA GLN A 81 8.27 4.07 -16.60
C GLN A 81 8.01 3.73 -15.12
N ALA A 82 7.54 2.52 -14.84
CA ALA A 82 7.20 2.04 -13.51
C ALA A 82 8.34 2.29 -12.50
N PRO A 83 9.54 1.71 -12.65
CA PRO A 83 10.73 2.03 -11.87
C PRO A 83 10.96 3.51 -11.52
N PHE A 84 10.92 4.38 -12.54
CA PHE A 84 11.17 5.80 -12.36
C PHE A 84 10.07 6.46 -11.54
N ALA A 85 8.80 6.12 -11.81
CA ALA A 85 7.66 6.61 -11.05
C ALA A 85 7.75 6.23 -9.56
N TYR A 86 8.18 5.00 -9.26
CA TYR A 86 8.37 4.53 -7.88
C TYR A 86 9.46 5.29 -7.14
N SER A 87 10.61 5.47 -7.77
CA SER A 87 11.72 6.25 -7.23
C SER A 87 11.30 7.69 -6.91
N VAL A 88 10.56 8.33 -7.82
CA VAL A 88 10.03 9.69 -7.60
C VAL A 88 8.98 9.70 -6.49
N CYS A 89 8.09 8.71 -6.43
CA CYS A 89 7.07 8.59 -5.39
C CYS A 89 7.70 8.37 -4.00
N LEU A 90 8.76 7.59 -3.90
CA LEU A 90 9.52 7.38 -2.66
C LEU A 90 10.19 8.66 -2.17
N ALA A 91 10.83 9.41 -3.08
CA ALA A 91 11.40 10.71 -2.74
C ALA A 91 10.31 11.68 -2.26
N PHE A 92 9.20 11.76 -3.00
CA PHE A 92 8.07 12.62 -2.68
C PHE A 92 7.45 12.26 -1.31
N SER A 93 7.19 10.98 -1.06
CA SER A 93 6.60 10.51 0.20
C SER A 93 7.54 10.67 1.39
N GLY A 94 8.85 10.46 1.17
CA GLY A 94 9.90 10.77 2.14
C GLY A 94 9.87 12.24 2.57
N PHE A 95 9.89 13.16 1.58
CA PHE A 95 9.92 14.61 1.83
C PHE A 95 8.65 15.13 2.50
N PHE A 96 7.48 14.79 1.96
CA PHE A 96 6.22 15.33 2.45
C PHE A 96 5.76 14.57 3.72
N PHE A 97 5.63 13.24 3.66
CA PHE A 97 4.90 12.49 4.67
C PHE A 97 5.79 11.96 5.80
N ALA A 98 7.03 11.53 5.54
CA ALA A 98 7.81 10.79 6.54
C ALA A 98 8.07 11.61 7.82
N ARG A 99 8.45 12.89 7.67
CA ARG A 99 8.68 13.79 8.81
C ARG A 99 7.41 13.98 9.63
N ARG A 100 6.30 14.26 8.96
CA ARG A 100 5.02 14.57 9.62
C ARG A 100 4.41 13.34 10.31
N MET A 101 4.47 12.19 9.65
CA MET A 101 4.02 10.91 10.21
C MET A 101 4.69 10.62 11.55
N ARG A 102 6.00 10.88 11.63
CA ARG A 102 6.77 10.55 12.84
C ARG A 102 6.71 11.59 13.93
N GLN A 103 6.65 12.87 13.59
CA GLN A 103 6.42 13.92 14.59
C GLN A 103 5.11 13.71 15.35
N ASN A 104 4.10 13.12 14.70
CA ASN A 104 2.83 12.77 15.35
C ASN A 104 2.84 11.37 15.99
N GLY A 105 3.98 10.66 15.97
CA GLY A 105 4.14 9.34 16.58
C GLY A 105 3.34 8.22 15.91
N TYR A 106 2.93 8.37 14.64
CA TYR A 106 2.16 7.36 13.92
C TYR A 106 3.03 6.15 13.55
N ALA A 107 2.56 4.95 13.89
CA ALA A 107 3.16 3.68 13.53
C ALA A 107 2.55 3.06 12.28
N THR A 108 1.29 3.35 11.97
CA THR A 108 0.60 2.81 10.80
C THR A 108 -0.04 3.90 9.95
N ILE A 109 -0.26 3.62 8.66
CA ILE A 109 -0.99 4.53 7.75
C ILE A 109 -2.43 4.81 8.22
N ILE A 110 -2.97 3.95 9.09
CA ILE A 110 -4.32 4.06 9.65
C ILE A 110 -4.35 5.05 10.83
N ASP A 111 -3.20 5.34 11.45
CA ASP A 111 -3.12 6.16 12.65
C ASP A 111 -3.56 7.62 12.45
N PRO A 112 -3.15 8.33 11.36
CA PRO A 112 -3.69 9.65 11.04
C PRO A 112 -5.23 9.65 10.96
N PHE A 113 -5.81 8.61 10.35
CA PHE A 113 -7.27 8.46 10.23
C PHE A 113 -7.92 8.20 11.57
N GLN A 114 -7.28 7.44 12.45
CA GLN A 114 -7.81 7.18 13.79
C GLN A 114 -7.77 8.43 14.66
N GLN A 115 -6.66 9.17 14.64
CA GLN A 115 -6.58 10.43 15.36
C GLN A 115 -7.62 11.42 14.86
N LYS A 116 -7.80 11.51 13.53
CA LYS A 116 -8.68 12.49 12.92
C LYS A 116 -10.16 12.11 12.93
N TYR A 117 -10.50 10.89 12.55
CA TYR A 117 -11.89 10.42 12.36
C TYR A 117 -12.37 9.43 13.44
N GLY A 118 -11.47 8.74 14.15
CA GLY A 118 -11.81 7.71 15.13
C GLY A 118 -11.31 7.94 16.57
N ARG A 119 -11.13 6.86 17.33
CA ARG A 119 -10.40 6.85 18.62
C ARG A 119 -8.99 6.33 18.37
N TYR A 120 -8.00 7.10 18.81
CA TYR A 120 -6.58 6.80 18.63
C TYR A 120 -6.04 6.11 19.88
N ASP A 121 -5.64 4.86 19.71
CA ASP A 121 -4.86 4.10 20.70
C ASP A 121 -3.43 4.07 20.16
N GLY A 122 -2.65 5.11 20.45
CA GLY A 122 -1.35 5.32 19.84
C GLY A 122 -0.31 4.27 20.24
N VAL A 123 0.49 3.83 19.28
CA VAL A 123 1.74 3.10 19.52
C VAL A 123 2.85 3.95 18.94
N LEU A 124 3.84 4.29 19.76
CA LEU A 124 4.93 5.19 19.38
C LEU A 124 5.83 4.52 18.32
N ALA A 125 5.94 5.14 17.15
CA ALA A 125 6.87 4.76 16.10
C ALA A 125 8.26 5.40 16.27
N ALA A 126 9.23 4.89 15.48
CA ALA A 126 10.68 5.16 15.47
C ALA A 126 11.16 6.51 16.06
N LYS A 127 12.25 6.45 16.84
CA LYS A 127 12.79 7.56 17.68
C LYS A 127 13.22 8.84 16.95
N SER A 128 13.43 8.85 15.62
CA SER A 128 13.98 10.03 14.93
C SER A 128 13.39 10.22 13.53
N ALA A 129 12.70 11.33 13.31
CA ALA A 129 12.07 11.73 12.03
C ALA A 129 13.06 11.80 10.86
N TYR A 130 14.27 12.29 11.11
CA TYR A 130 15.35 12.42 10.12
C TYR A 130 15.75 11.07 9.51
N ILE A 131 15.78 10.00 10.31
CA ILE A 131 16.30 8.71 9.85
C ILE A 131 15.43 8.06 8.75
N ALA A 132 14.10 8.15 8.75
CA ALA A 132 13.25 7.59 7.66
C ALA A 132 13.32 8.46 6.45
N GLU A 133 13.37 9.77 6.63
CA GLU A 133 13.48 10.65 5.48
C GLU A 133 14.77 10.29 4.72
N LEU A 134 15.88 10.16 5.46
CA LEU A 134 17.14 9.66 4.92
C LEU A 134 17.04 8.25 4.34
N LEU A 135 16.42 7.29 5.05
CA LEU A 135 16.23 5.93 4.54
C LEU A 135 15.36 5.88 3.28
N SER A 136 14.39 6.79 3.14
CA SER A 136 13.53 6.88 1.96
C SER A 136 14.36 7.37 0.77
N TYR A 137 15.14 8.44 0.95
CA TYR A 137 16.04 8.94 -0.11
C TYR A 137 17.12 7.95 -0.49
N LEU A 138 17.72 7.26 0.47
CA LEU A 138 18.72 6.21 0.18
C LEU A 138 18.07 4.98 -0.46
N GLY A 139 16.82 4.68 -0.10
CA GLY A 139 16.02 3.64 -0.76
C GLY A 139 15.78 3.93 -2.24
N VAL A 140 15.61 5.21 -2.64
CA VAL A 140 15.50 5.60 -4.04
C VAL A 140 16.74 5.21 -4.85
N ILE A 141 17.93 5.47 -4.30
CA ILE A 141 19.19 5.08 -4.95
C ILE A 141 19.26 3.56 -5.10
N GLY A 142 18.90 2.82 -4.05
CA GLY A 142 18.81 1.36 -4.09
C GLY A 142 17.85 0.86 -5.17
N CYS A 143 16.68 1.48 -5.31
CA CYS A 143 15.69 1.09 -6.32
C CYS A 143 16.26 1.26 -7.73
N PHE A 144 16.91 2.40 -8.03
CA PHE A 144 17.52 2.61 -9.35
C PHE A 144 18.57 1.56 -9.71
N ILE A 145 19.37 1.12 -8.75
CA ILE A 145 20.39 0.09 -8.98
C ILE A 145 19.74 -1.25 -9.34
N VAL A 146 18.69 -1.66 -8.61
CA VAL A 146 18.07 -2.98 -8.81
C VAL A 146 17.15 -3.04 -10.04
N VAL A 147 16.75 -1.88 -10.56
CA VAL A 147 15.98 -1.78 -11.81
C VAL A 147 16.82 -2.14 -13.03
N ILE A 148 18.13 -1.83 -13.03
CA ILE A 148 19.00 -2.00 -14.20
C ILE A 148 19.01 -3.45 -14.71
N PRO A 149 19.20 -4.49 -13.87
CA PRO A 149 19.10 -5.88 -14.32
C PRO A 149 17.76 -6.22 -14.98
N SER A 150 16.65 -5.78 -14.38
CA SER A 150 15.28 -6.05 -14.89
C SER A 150 15.06 -5.40 -16.26
N LEU A 151 15.56 -4.17 -16.44
CA LEU A 151 15.55 -3.45 -17.72
C LEU A 151 16.34 -4.18 -18.79
N LEU A 152 17.58 -4.58 -18.46
CA LEU A 152 18.46 -5.28 -19.40
C LEU A 152 17.83 -6.59 -19.86
N VAL A 153 17.20 -7.33 -18.96
CA VAL A 153 16.48 -8.56 -19.31
C VAL A 153 15.35 -8.29 -20.29
N GLY A 154 14.52 -7.28 -20.05
CA GLY A 154 13.47 -6.89 -20.99
C GLY A 154 14.01 -6.48 -22.36
N ILE A 155 15.09 -5.68 -22.41
CA ILE A 155 15.73 -5.27 -23.66
C ILE A 155 16.29 -6.49 -24.41
N ILE A 156 17.02 -7.37 -23.72
CA ILE A 156 17.57 -8.59 -24.32
C ILE A 156 16.45 -9.45 -24.91
N ALA A 157 15.34 -9.59 -24.19
CA ALA A 157 14.18 -10.34 -24.68
C ALA A 157 13.61 -9.76 -25.99
N THR A 158 13.52 -8.43 -26.12
CA THR A 158 13.04 -7.78 -27.36
C THR A 158 13.97 -7.96 -28.55
N GLN A 159 15.27 -8.05 -28.30
CA GLN A 159 16.29 -8.18 -29.35
C GLN A 159 16.59 -9.63 -29.72
N THR A 160 16.10 -10.58 -28.93
CA THR A 160 16.35 -12.01 -29.14
C THR A 160 15.38 -12.55 -30.18
N ASP A 161 15.91 -13.25 -31.19
CA ASP A 161 15.08 -14.07 -32.06
C ASP A 161 14.72 -15.38 -31.35
N TRP A 162 13.49 -15.44 -30.84
CA TRP A 162 13.02 -16.59 -30.06
C TRP A 162 12.95 -17.89 -30.88
N SER A 163 12.92 -17.81 -32.21
CA SER A 163 12.91 -18.99 -33.08
C SER A 163 14.20 -19.80 -32.99
N MET A 164 15.32 -19.14 -32.69
CA MET A 164 16.64 -19.78 -32.52
C MET A 164 16.84 -20.34 -31.11
N THR A 165 15.94 -20.05 -30.18
CA THR A 165 16.02 -20.53 -28.81
C THR A 165 15.46 -21.94 -28.68
N THR A 166 15.93 -22.66 -27.67
CA THR A 166 15.42 -24.01 -27.32
C THR A 166 13.94 -24.00 -26.94
N TYR A 167 13.36 -22.84 -26.61
CA TYR A 167 11.97 -22.68 -26.20
C TYR A 167 10.99 -22.76 -27.38
N MET A 168 11.16 -21.91 -28.40
CA MET A 168 10.24 -21.84 -29.54
C MET A 168 10.71 -22.57 -30.80
N SER A 169 11.96 -23.06 -30.85
CA SER A 169 12.55 -23.93 -31.89
C SER A 169 11.87 -23.85 -33.27
N GLY A 170 11.95 -22.68 -33.92
CA GLY A 170 11.50 -22.46 -35.30
C GLY A 170 10.03 -22.04 -35.49
N ASN A 171 9.22 -21.90 -34.43
CA ASN A 171 7.79 -21.56 -34.58
C ASN A 171 7.52 -20.07 -34.82
N SER A 172 8.22 -19.17 -34.12
CA SER A 172 8.05 -17.71 -34.22
C SER A 172 9.27 -16.99 -33.64
N SER A 173 9.59 -15.81 -34.18
CA SER A 173 10.67 -14.96 -33.66
C SER A 173 10.26 -14.10 -32.46
N VAL A 174 8.96 -14.00 -32.21
CA VAL A 174 8.33 -13.24 -31.12
C VAL A 174 7.62 -14.20 -30.18
N LEU A 175 7.60 -13.89 -28.87
CA LEU A 175 6.86 -14.64 -27.88
C LEU A 175 5.35 -14.51 -28.13
N ALA A 176 4.61 -15.57 -27.81
CA ALA A 176 3.16 -15.51 -27.77
C ALA A 176 2.69 -14.61 -26.63
N ASP A 177 1.54 -13.96 -26.79
CA ASP A 177 0.99 -13.03 -25.78
C ASP A 177 0.83 -13.67 -24.40
N GLU A 178 0.55 -14.97 -24.36
CA GLU A 178 0.43 -15.75 -23.12
C GLU A 178 1.77 -15.95 -22.37
N ASP A 179 2.89 -15.87 -23.07
CA ASP A 179 4.24 -16.07 -22.54
C ASP A 179 4.94 -14.76 -22.17
N ILE A 180 4.38 -13.60 -22.55
CA ILE A 180 4.93 -12.27 -22.25
C ILE A 180 5.15 -12.04 -20.74
N PRO A 181 4.24 -12.43 -19.82
CA PRO A 181 4.48 -12.30 -18.38
C PRO A 181 5.66 -13.15 -17.87
N LEU A 182 6.09 -14.14 -18.65
CA LEU A 182 7.19 -15.06 -18.36
C LEU A 182 8.51 -14.63 -19.02
N VAL A 183 8.59 -13.44 -19.63
CA VAL A 183 9.81 -12.94 -20.28
C VAL A 183 11.05 -13.06 -19.39
N LEU A 184 10.94 -12.63 -18.13
CA LEU A 184 12.09 -12.68 -17.21
C LEU A 184 12.58 -14.12 -16.96
N PRO A 185 11.73 -15.08 -16.52
CA PRO A 185 12.19 -16.44 -16.34
C PRO A 185 12.65 -17.11 -17.63
N LEU A 186 12.01 -16.82 -18.78
CA LEU A 186 12.41 -17.37 -20.08
C LEU A 186 13.80 -16.90 -20.52
N VAL A 187 14.13 -15.62 -20.33
CA VAL A 187 15.48 -15.11 -20.59
C VAL A 187 16.50 -15.76 -19.66
N MET A 188 16.18 -15.90 -18.38
CA MET A 188 17.08 -16.54 -17.42
C MET A 188 17.33 -18.01 -17.77
N GLU A 189 16.30 -18.75 -18.20
CA GLU A 189 16.42 -20.16 -18.53
C GLU A 189 17.15 -20.42 -19.85
N HIS A 190 16.79 -19.68 -20.90
CA HIS A 190 17.18 -20.02 -22.27
C HIS A 190 18.35 -19.20 -22.82
N LEU A 191 18.65 -18.04 -22.25
CA LEU A 191 19.70 -17.14 -22.75
C LEU A 191 20.90 -17.02 -21.81
N CYS A 192 20.74 -17.35 -20.53
CA CYS A 192 21.82 -17.26 -19.55
C CYS A 192 22.54 -18.60 -19.35
N PRO A 193 23.84 -18.57 -18.97
CA PRO A 193 24.55 -19.77 -18.54
C PRO A 193 23.84 -20.45 -17.38
N LYS A 194 23.91 -21.78 -17.30
CA LYS A 194 23.19 -22.60 -16.30
C LYS A 194 23.32 -22.10 -14.85
N ALA A 195 24.50 -21.64 -14.46
CA ALA A 195 24.72 -21.11 -13.11
C ALA A 195 23.95 -19.79 -12.87
N VAL A 196 24.01 -18.86 -13.82
CA VAL A 196 23.30 -17.58 -13.74
C VAL A 196 21.80 -17.80 -13.77
N ALA A 197 21.30 -18.70 -14.62
CA ALA A 197 19.90 -19.11 -14.66
C ALA A 197 19.43 -19.64 -13.29
N LEU A 198 20.22 -20.54 -12.69
CA LEU A 198 19.93 -21.16 -11.41
C LEU A 198 19.83 -20.14 -10.27
N PHE A 199 20.84 -19.27 -10.12
CA PHE A 199 20.86 -18.25 -9.08
C PHE A 199 19.85 -17.12 -9.35
N GLY A 200 19.67 -16.72 -10.61
CA GLY A 200 18.74 -15.68 -11.03
C GLY A 200 17.29 -16.06 -10.76
N LEU A 201 16.86 -17.25 -11.20
CA LEU A 201 15.51 -17.77 -10.93
C LEU A 201 15.28 -17.96 -9.42
N GLY A 202 16.31 -18.43 -8.69
CA GLY A 202 16.27 -18.54 -7.23
C GLY A 202 16.09 -17.20 -6.52
N ALA A 203 16.79 -16.16 -6.97
CA ALA A 203 16.69 -14.81 -6.43
C ALA A 203 15.32 -14.17 -6.72
N VAL A 204 14.78 -14.37 -7.92
CA VAL A 204 13.42 -13.92 -8.30
C VAL A 204 12.38 -14.63 -7.43
N ALA A 205 12.49 -15.95 -7.28
CA ALA A 205 11.59 -16.72 -6.42
C ALA A 205 11.65 -16.25 -4.96
N ALA A 206 12.84 -15.92 -4.45
CA ALA A 206 13.03 -15.38 -3.12
C ALA A 206 12.38 -14.00 -2.95
N ALA A 207 12.56 -13.10 -3.93
CA ALA A 207 11.97 -11.76 -3.92
C ALA A 207 10.43 -11.82 -3.99
N VAL A 208 9.86 -12.73 -4.80
CA VAL A 208 8.40 -12.98 -4.82
C VAL A 208 7.94 -13.48 -3.46
N MET A 209 8.65 -14.43 -2.86
CA MET A 209 8.26 -15.03 -1.58
C MET A 209 8.27 -14.02 -0.42
N SER A 210 9.27 -13.13 -0.35
CA SER A 210 9.33 -12.09 0.68
C SER A 210 8.16 -11.11 0.62
N SER A 211 7.68 -10.79 -0.59
CA SER A 211 6.55 -9.89 -0.78
C SER A 211 5.22 -10.56 -0.47
N VAL A 212 5.04 -11.81 -0.90
CA VAL A 212 3.82 -12.58 -0.58
C VAL A 212 3.69 -12.72 0.94
N ASP A 213 4.77 -13.04 1.65
CA ASP A 213 4.76 -13.13 3.11
C ASP A 213 4.35 -11.80 3.76
N SER A 214 4.97 -10.70 3.34
CA SER A 214 4.67 -9.36 3.87
C SER A 214 3.24 -8.90 3.58
N ALA A 215 2.74 -9.14 2.37
CA ALA A 215 1.39 -8.75 1.95
C ALA A 215 0.31 -9.55 2.67
N VAL A 216 0.49 -10.87 2.80
CA VAL A 216 -0.45 -11.75 3.51
C VAL A 216 -0.41 -11.46 5.00
N LEU A 217 0.77 -11.32 5.61
CA LEU A 217 0.91 -10.99 7.03
C LEU A 217 0.30 -9.62 7.35
N SER A 218 0.54 -8.61 6.51
CA SER A 218 -0.05 -7.28 6.66
C SER A 218 -1.57 -7.33 6.56
N SER A 219 -2.11 -8.01 5.54
CA SER A 219 -3.56 -8.13 5.34
C SER A 219 -4.24 -8.87 6.50
N SER A 220 -3.67 -9.99 6.93
CA SER A 220 -4.11 -10.75 8.10
C SER A 220 -4.02 -9.94 9.39
N GLY A 221 -2.91 -9.23 9.60
CA GLY A 221 -2.69 -8.42 10.80
C GLY A 221 -3.68 -7.27 10.89
N GLN A 222 -3.93 -6.61 9.76
CA GLN A 222 -4.94 -5.57 9.65
C GLN A 222 -6.35 -6.12 9.87
N PHE A 223 -6.68 -7.29 9.32
CA PHE A 223 -7.98 -7.92 9.55
C PHE A 223 -8.17 -8.29 11.03
N SER A 224 -7.21 -9.02 11.63
CA SER A 224 -7.29 -9.44 13.03
C SER A 224 -7.41 -8.25 13.99
N ARG A 225 -6.63 -7.19 13.77
CA ARG A 225 -6.62 -6.01 14.66
C ARG A 225 -7.75 -5.03 14.37
N ASN A 226 -7.96 -4.66 13.11
CA ASN A 226 -8.84 -3.55 12.74
C ASN A 226 -10.28 -4.00 12.48
N VAL A 227 -10.48 -5.23 12.00
CA VAL A 227 -11.81 -5.77 11.73
C VAL A 227 -12.26 -6.63 12.90
N TYR A 228 -11.53 -7.71 13.20
CA TYR A 228 -11.96 -8.67 14.20
C TYR A 228 -11.98 -8.07 15.61
N LYS A 229 -10.85 -7.60 16.13
CA LYS A 229 -10.80 -7.04 17.49
C LYS A 229 -11.67 -5.78 17.62
N ARG A 230 -11.65 -4.86 16.66
CA ARG A 230 -12.31 -3.55 16.86
C ARG A 230 -13.79 -3.52 16.51
N ILE A 231 -14.19 -4.22 15.45
CA ILE A 231 -15.58 -4.20 14.96
C ILE A 231 -16.33 -5.41 15.51
N ILE A 232 -15.79 -6.62 15.35
CA ILE A 232 -16.50 -7.86 15.68
C ILE A 232 -16.47 -8.15 17.19
N ARG A 233 -15.29 -8.22 17.80
CA ARG A 233 -15.09 -8.62 19.21
C ARG A 233 -14.09 -7.73 19.95
N LYS A 234 -14.61 -6.65 20.54
CA LYS A 234 -13.87 -5.61 21.28
C LYS A 234 -13.03 -6.11 22.46
N THR A 235 -13.40 -7.25 23.04
CA THR A 235 -12.74 -7.86 24.19
C THR A 235 -11.81 -9.02 23.83
N ALA A 236 -11.48 -9.21 22.55
CA ALA A 236 -10.65 -10.34 22.11
C ALA A 236 -9.25 -10.33 22.74
N SER A 237 -8.85 -11.47 23.31
CA SER A 237 -7.53 -11.65 23.92
C SER A 237 -6.40 -11.67 22.88
N GLU A 238 -5.14 -11.53 23.30
CA GLU A 238 -4.00 -11.62 22.39
C GLU A 238 -3.87 -13.00 21.74
N LYS A 239 -4.11 -14.08 22.50
CA LYS A 239 -4.09 -15.46 21.97
C LYS A 239 -5.14 -15.67 20.88
N GLU A 240 -6.33 -15.11 21.09
CA GLU A 240 -7.42 -15.16 20.12
C GLU A 240 -7.08 -14.38 18.85
N GLN A 241 -6.50 -13.18 18.97
CA GLN A 241 -6.04 -12.40 17.82
C GLN A 241 -4.97 -13.13 16.99
N ILE A 242 -4.07 -13.89 17.62
CA ILE A 242 -3.06 -14.70 16.92
C ILE A 242 -3.72 -15.86 16.16
N TRP A 243 -4.74 -16.50 16.71
CA TRP A 243 -5.47 -17.55 15.99
C TRP A 243 -6.25 -16.98 14.79
N VAL A 244 -6.90 -15.83 14.97
CA VAL A 244 -7.58 -15.13 13.87
C VAL A 244 -6.58 -14.71 12.79
N LEU A 245 -5.40 -14.20 13.17
CA LEU A 245 -4.32 -13.86 12.25
C LEU A 245 -3.93 -15.07 11.39
N ARG A 246 -3.73 -16.25 12.01
CA ARG A 246 -3.37 -17.48 11.29
C ARG A 246 -4.47 -17.96 10.35
N ALA A 247 -5.72 -17.92 10.81
CA ALA A 247 -6.86 -18.30 10.00
C ALA A 247 -7.04 -17.35 8.80
N SER A 248 -6.94 -16.03 9.01
CA SER A 248 -7.02 -15.05 7.93
C SER A 248 -5.86 -15.18 6.95
N THR A 249 -4.67 -15.60 7.39
CA THR A 249 -3.52 -15.87 6.50
C THR A 249 -3.83 -16.97 5.50
N ILE A 250 -4.47 -18.06 5.95
CA ILE A 250 -4.89 -19.14 5.05
C ILE A 250 -5.95 -18.62 4.07
N VAL A 251 -6.96 -17.88 4.56
CA VAL A 251 -8.05 -17.35 3.72
C VAL A 251 -7.52 -16.40 2.66
N PHE A 252 -6.72 -15.40 3.02
CA PHE A 252 -6.13 -14.46 2.06
C PHE A 252 -5.16 -15.16 1.10
N GLY A 253 -4.43 -16.17 1.56
CA GLY A 253 -3.59 -17.01 0.69
C GLY A 253 -4.40 -17.72 -0.38
N VAL A 254 -5.49 -18.40 0.00
CA VAL A 254 -6.38 -19.09 -0.96
C VAL A 254 -7.00 -18.11 -1.96
N ILE A 255 -7.44 -16.93 -1.50
CA ILE A 255 -7.99 -15.89 -2.38
C ILE A 255 -6.92 -15.39 -3.35
N ALA A 256 -5.72 -15.08 -2.87
CA ALA A 256 -4.62 -14.60 -3.70
C ALA A 256 -4.21 -15.65 -4.75
N THR A 257 -4.09 -16.93 -4.38
CA THR A 257 -3.82 -18.03 -5.32
C THR A 257 -4.93 -18.16 -6.35
N SER A 258 -6.19 -18.06 -5.93
CA SER A 258 -7.33 -18.15 -6.85
C SER A 258 -7.30 -17.02 -7.89
N VAL A 259 -7.07 -15.78 -7.45
CA VAL A 259 -6.93 -14.63 -8.35
C VAL A 259 -5.71 -14.82 -9.27
N SER A 260 -4.58 -15.29 -8.75
CA SER A 260 -3.36 -15.51 -9.53
C SER A 260 -3.52 -16.50 -10.69
N ILE A 261 -4.46 -17.45 -10.63
CA ILE A 261 -4.71 -18.41 -11.71
C ILE A 261 -5.43 -17.77 -12.91
N TYR A 262 -6.19 -16.69 -12.69
CA TYR A 262 -6.96 -16.02 -13.74
C TYR A 262 -6.27 -14.78 -14.33
N VAL A 263 -5.24 -14.26 -13.66
CA VAL A 263 -4.56 -13.03 -14.06
C VAL A 263 -3.66 -13.31 -15.26
N ARG A 264 -3.84 -12.53 -16.32
CA ARG A 264 -3.08 -12.67 -17.58
C ARG A 264 -1.84 -11.77 -17.67
N SER A 265 -1.77 -10.72 -16.85
CA SER A 265 -0.63 -9.78 -16.83
C SER A 265 -0.32 -9.38 -15.40
N ILE A 266 0.95 -9.54 -15.02
CA ILE A 266 1.45 -9.15 -13.69
C ILE A 266 1.47 -7.63 -13.61
N TYR A 267 1.96 -6.99 -14.67
CA TYR A 267 2.01 -5.54 -14.79
C TYR A 267 0.62 -4.89 -14.69
N ALA A 268 -0.37 -5.37 -15.43
CA ALA A 268 -1.70 -4.77 -15.45
C ALA A 268 -2.41 -4.87 -14.08
N LEU A 269 -2.36 -6.05 -13.43
CA LEU A 269 -2.92 -6.23 -12.09
C LEU A 269 -2.26 -5.30 -11.07
N TRP A 270 -0.94 -5.12 -11.18
CA TRP A 270 -0.19 -4.26 -10.28
C TRP A 270 -0.54 -2.77 -10.44
N VAL A 271 -0.69 -2.29 -11.68
CA VAL A 271 -1.20 -0.93 -11.96
C VAL A 271 -2.62 -0.76 -11.42
N LEU A 272 -3.48 -1.76 -11.61
CA LEU A 272 -4.87 -1.76 -11.14
C LEU A 272 -4.97 -1.58 -9.61
N CYS A 273 -4.16 -2.32 -8.85
CA CYS A 273 -4.13 -2.22 -7.38
C CYS A 273 -3.67 -0.83 -6.92
N SER A 274 -2.65 -0.27 -7.57
CA SER A 274 -2.06 1.04 -7.22
C SER A 274 -3.02 2.21 -7.51
N ASP A 275 -3.81 2.08 -8.57
CA ASP A 275 -4.77 3.09 -9.01
C ASP A 275 -5.88 3.36 -7.98
N ILE A 276 -6.49 2.30 -7.41
CA ILE A 276 -7.53 2.45 -6.39
C ILE A 276 -6.97 3.17 -5.15
N ILE A 277 -5.74 2.83 -4.75
CA ILE A 277 -5.05 3.49 -3.63
C ILE A 277 -4.82 4.97 -3.96
N TYR A 278 -4.38 5.28 -5.18
CA TYR A 278 -4.15 6.64 -5.63
C TYR A 278 -5.42 7.49 -5.67
N VAL A 279 -6.54 6.97 -6.15
CA VAL A 279 -7.79 7.74 -6.23
C VAL A 279 -8.46 7.93 -4.87
N ILE A 280 -8.40 6.92 -4.01
CA ILE A 280 -9.18 6.89 -2.77
C ILE A 280 -8.32 7.29 -1.56
N LEU A 281 -7.22 6.57 -1.32
CA LEU A 281 -6.46 6.71 -0.08
C LEU A 281 -5.55 7.95 -0.08
N PHE A 282 -4.98 8.30 -1.23
CA PHE A 282 -4.06 9.45 -1.29
C PHE A 282 -4.73 10.79 -0.93
N PRO A 283 -5.92 11.17 -1.46
CA PRO A 283 -6.64 12.35 -1.01
C PRO A 283 -6.97 12.31 0.49
N GLN A 284 -7.45 11.17 0.97
CA GLN A 284 -7.82 11.00 2.36
C GLN A 284 -6.62 11.18 3.31
N LEU A 285 -5.49 10.54 3.01
CA LEU A 285 -4.28 10.61 3.83
C LEU A 285 -3.71 12.03 3.84
N THR A 286 -3.64 12.66 2.67
CA THR A 286 -3.17 14.04 2.52
C THR A 286 -4.03 15.00 3.34
N CYS A 287 -5.36 14.91 3.19
CA CYS A 287 -6.28 15.72 3.98
C CYS A 287 -6.22 15.39 5.47
N ALA A 288 -6.02 14.13 5.85
CA ALA A 288 -5.91 13.73 7.25
C ALA A 288 -4.70 14.39 7.94
N ILE A 289 -3.56 14.46 7.25
CA ILE A 289 -2.30 14.93 7.81
C ILE A 289 -2.13 16.45 7.74
N TYR A 290 -2.50 17.08 6.62
CA TYR A 290 -2.20 18.49 6.37
C TYR A 290 -3.36 19.45 6.65
N PHE A 291 -4.60 19.03 6.44
CA PHE A 291 -5.75 19.94 6.46
C PHE A 291 -6.56 19.79 7.74
N SER A 292 -6.38 20.67 8.72
CA SER A 292 -7.13 20.63 9.99
C SER A 292 -8.66 20.65 9.82
N SER A 293 -9.16 21.21 8.71
CA SER A 293 -10.58 21.31 8.40
C SER A 293 -11.22 20.00 7.92
N ALA A 294 -10.44 18.99 7.53
CA ALA A 294 -11.00 17.73 7.01
C ALA A 294 -11.76 16.95 8.09
N ASN A 295 -12.96 16.46 7.76
CA ASN A 295 -13.83 15.74 8.69
C ASN A 295 -14.38 14.44 8.10
N THR A 296 -15.07 13.65 8.93
CA THR A 296 -15.55 12.32 8.55
C THR A 296 -16.60 12.37 7.43
N TYR A 297 -17.46 13.39 7.41
CA TYR A 297 -18.48 13.56 6.37
C TYR A 297 -17.83 13.80 5.00
N GLY A 298 -16.86 14.73 4.94
CA GLY A 298 -16.11 14.98 3.71
C GLY A 298 -15.31 13.76 3.26
N SER A 299 -14.70 13.02 4.20
CA SER A 299 -13.97 11.79 3.85
C SER A 299 -14.88 10.69 3.29
N LEU A 300 -16.10 10.55 3.81
CA LEU A 300 -17.07 9.57 3.32
C LEU A 300 -17.59 9.95 1.92
N VAL A 301 -17.95 11.21 1.71
CA VAL A 301 -18.40 11.68 0.39
C VAL A 301 -17.27 11.54 -0.63
N ALA A 302 -16.04 11.91 -0.28
CA ALA A 302 -14.88 11.75 -1.14
C ALA A 302 -14.62 10.29 -1.53
N PHE A 303 -14.78 9.36 -0.58
CA PHE A 303 -14.68 7.93 -0.88
C PHE A 303 -15.69 7.50 -1.94
N ILE A 304 -16.97 7.89 -1.79
CA ILE A 304 -18.04 7.54 -2.71
C ILE A 304 -17.82 8.19 -4.08
N VAL A 305 -17.49 9.49 -4.12
CA VAL A 305 -17.24 10.24 -5.35
C VAL A 305 -16.03 9.66 -6.09
N GLY A 306 -14.92 9.44 -5.39
CA GLY A 306 -13.69 8.88 -5.97
C GLY A 306 -13.92 7.48 -6.52
N LEU A 307 -14.59 6.60 -5.76
CA LEU A 307 -14.91 5.24 -6.22
C LEU A 307 -15.87 5.27 -7.42
N PHE A 308 -16.90 6.11 -7.38
CA PHE A 308 -17.86 6.23 -8.48
C PHE A 308 -17.18 6.67 -9.78
N PHE A 309 -16.44 7.78 -9.78
CA PHE A 309 -15.77 8.26 -11.00
C PHE A 309 -14.68 7.32 -11.49
N ARG A 310 -14.01 6.61 -10.56
CA ARG A 310 -13.02 5.60 -10.92
C ARG A 310 -13.64 4.40 -11.62
N VAL A 311 -14.74 3.86 -11.11
CA VAL A 311 -15.45 2.72 -11.73
C VAL A 311 -16.17 3.16 -13.00
N ALA A 312 -16.76 4.35 -13.01
CA ALA A 312 -17.46 4.89 -14.17
C ALA A 312 -16.52 5.17 -15.36
N GLY A 313 -15.23 5.41 -15.12
CA GLY A 313 -14.19 5.50 -16.16
C GLY A 313 -13.83 4.15 -16.82
N GLY A 314 -14.41 3.04 -16.36
CA GLY A 314 -14.11 1.71 -16.88
C GLY A 314 -12.73 1.19 -16.45
N GLU A 315 -12.48 -0.08 -16.73
CA GLU A 315 -11.19 -0.73 -16.52
C GLU A 315 -11.04 -1.91 -17.48
N ILE A 316 -10.12 -1.77 -18.44
CA ILE A 316 -9.88 -2.76 -19.49
C ILE A 316 -9.40 -4.09 -18.89
N THR A 317 -8.56 -4.03 -17.86
CA THR A 317 -8.00 -5.21 -17.17
C THR A 317 -9.08 -6.10 -16.54
N LEU A 318 -10.21 -5.50 -16.13
CA LEU A 318 -11.34 -6.20 -15.52
C LEU A 318 -12.49 -6.44 -16.51
N GLY A 319 -12.35 -6.04 -17.78
CA GLY A 319 -13.44 -6.09 -18.76
C GLY A 319 -14.61 -5.17 -18.42
N LEU A 320 -14.36 -4.07 -17.69
CA LEU A 320 -15.39 -3.11 -17.30
C LEU A 320 -15.48 -1.98 -18.33
N ASP A 321 -16.59 -1.95 -19.06
CA ASP A 321 -16.84 -0.88 -20.02
C ASP A 321 -17.06 0.48 -19.32
N PRO A 322 -16.55 1.58 -19.89
CA PRO A 322 -16.71 2.89 -19.32
C PRO A 322 -18.14 3.39 -19.47
N ILE A 323 -18.75 3.73 -18.33
CA ILE A 323 -20.03 4.46 -18.28
C ILE A 323 -19.82 5.90 -18.74
N ILE A 324 -18.72 6.52 -18.31
CA ILE A 324 -18.33 7.89 -18.69
C ILE A 324 -17.22 7.80 -19.73
N LYS A 325 -17.54 8.20 -20.95
CA LYS A 325 -16.57 8.37 -22.03
C LYS A 325 -15.96 9.77 -21.94
N TYR A 326 -14.75 9.86 -21.42
CA TYR A 326 -14.03 11.12 -21.31
C TYR A 326 -13.56 11.62 -22.70
N PRO A 327 -13.19 12.92 -22.83
CA PRO A 327 -12.63 13.45 -24.07
C PRO A 327 -11.43 12.63 -24.54
N TRP A 328 -11.17 12.59 -25.85
CA TRP A 328 -10.09 11.80 -26.45
C TRP A 328 -10.16 10.28 -26.17
N HIS A 329 -11.35 9.71 -25.95
CA HIS A 329 -11.47 8.26 -25.96
C HIS A 329 -11.27 7.72 -27.39
N LYS A 330 -10.54 6.61 -27.52
CA LYS A 330 -10.46 5.82 -28.74
C LYS A 330 -11.29 4.56 -28.57
N VAL A 331 -11.92 4.13 -29.65
CA VAL A 331 -12.55 2.81 -29.72
C VAL A 331 -11.58 1.94 -30.50
N ASP A 332 -11.10 0.87 -29.88
CA ASP A 332 -10.23 -0.10 -30.54
C ASP A 332 -11.06 -1.03 -31.45
N ASP A 333 -10.37 -1.74 -32.34
CA ASP A 333 -11.01 -2.63 -33.33
C ASP A 333 -11.88 -3.73 -32.69
N ASP A 334 -11.58 -4.11 -31.44
CA ASP A 334 -12.35 -5.07 -30.64
C ASP A 334 -13.60 -4.47 -29.96
N GLY A 335 -13.92 -3.20 -30.24
CA GLY A 335 -15.05 -2.48 -29.63
C GLY A 335 -14.79 -1.97 -28.21
N THR A 336 -13.58 -2.20 -27.68
CA THR A 336 -13.17 -1.72 -26.36
C THR A 336 -12.87 -0.22 -26.38
N VAL A 337 -13.31 0.50 -25.36
CA VAL A 337 -13.10 1.96 -25.28
C VAL A 337 -11.85 2.25 -24.45
N VAL A 338 -10.79 2.69 -25.12
CA VAL A 338 -9.54 3.10 -24.49
C VAL A 338 -9.59 4.59 -24.15
N GLN A 339 -9.39 4.89 -22.87
CA GLN A 339 -9.38 6.28 -22.39
C GLN A 339 -7.97 6.87 -22.39
N LEU A 340 -7.69 7.82 -23.30
CA LEU A 340 -6.43 8.56 -23.30
C LEU A 340 -6.41 9.73 -22.32
N PHE A 341 -7.58 10.29 -22.01
CA PHE A 341 -7.67 11.34 -20.99
C PHE A 341 -7.28 10.78 -19.61
N PRO A 342 -6.52 11.53 -18.78
CA PRO A 342 -6.08 11.10 -17.46
C PRO A 342 -7.23 11.10 -16.44
N HIS A 343 -8.27 10.30 -16.70
CA HIS A 343 -9.49 10.19 -15.91
C HIS A 343 -9.22 9.69 -14.49
N LYS A 344 -8.16 8.90 -14.28
CA LYS A 344 -7.69 8.46 -12.95
C LYS A 344 -7.27 9.64 -12.08
N THR A 345 -6.45 10.55 -12.64
CA THR A 345 -6.05 11.79 -11.96
C THR A 345 -7.23 12.72 -11.75
N LEU A 346 -8.15 12.84 -12.73
CA LEU A 346 -9.37 13.61 -12.53
C LEU A 346 -10.22 13.05 -11.39
N SER A 347 -10.40 11.73 -11.32
CA SER A 347 -11.15 11.06 -10.25
C SER A 347 -10.52 11.31 -8.88
N MET A 348 -9.19 11.27 -8.80
CA MET A 348 -8.43 11.62 -7.59
C MET A 348 -8.66 13.09 -7.19
N LEU A 349 -8.61 14.02 -8.14
CA LEU A 349 -8.85 15.44 -7.88
C LEU A 349 -10.29 15.72 -7.46
N LEU A 350 -11.29 15.05 -8.05
CA LEU A 350 -12.68 15.14 -7.64
C LEU A 350 -12.89 14.60 -6.22
N SER A 351 -12.24 13.48 -5.87
CA SER A 351 -12.20 12.94 -4.51
C SER A 351 -11.59 13.97 -3.54
N LEU A 352 -10.42 14.55 -3.86
CA LEU A 352 -9.76 15.56 -3.03
C LEU A 352 -10.62 16.83 -2.86
N PHE A 353 -11.17 17.35 -3.95
CA PHE A 353 -12.00 18.56 -3.92
C PHE A 353 -13.28 18.33 -3.13
N SER A 354 -13.98 17.22 -3.37
CA SER A 354 -15.19 16.89 -2.61
C SER A 354 -14.90 16.71 -1.13
N LEU A 355 -13.74 16.13 -0.76
CA LEU A 355 -13.32 16.02 0.62
C LEU A 355 -13.20 17.40 1.28
N LEU A 356 -12.42 18.30 0.66
CA LEU A 356 -12.17 19.63 1.21
C LEU A 356 -13.44 20.49 1.23
N PHE A 357 -14.21 20.48 0.14
CA PHE A 357 -15.44 21.25 0.00
C PHE A 357 -16.50 20.81 1.01
N VAL A 358 -16.81 19.51 1.08
CA VAL A 358 -17.82 18.99 2.00
C VAL A 358 -17.35 19.17 3.44
N SER A 359 -16.07 18.98 3.74
CA SER A 359 -15.55 19.22 5.08
C SER A 359 -15.65 20.69 5.48
N TRP A 360 -15.30 21.61 4.59
CA TRP A 360 -15.45 23.04 4.81
C TRP A 360 -16.92 23.44 4.99
N PHE A 361 -17.80 22.96 4.11
CA PHE A 361 -19.22 23.29 4.12
C PHE A 361 -19.91 22.77 5.39
N THR A 362 -19.65 21.52 5.77
CA THR A 362 -20.18 20.95 7.02
C THR A 362 -19.63 21.66 8.24
N ASN A 363 -18.34 22.04 8.25
CA ASN A 363 -17.80 22.85 9.34
C ASN A 363 -18.45 24.23 9.42
N TRP A 364 -18.70 24.87 8.29
CA TRP A 364 -19.39 26.16 8.22
C TRP A 364 -20.83 26.06 8.74
N LEU A 365 -21.57 25.01 8.36
CA LEU A 365 -22.94 24.77 8.84
C LEU A 365 -23.01 24.59 10.37
N PHE A 366 -22.07 23.84 10.95
CA PHE A 366 -22.00 23.64 12.39
C PHE A 366 -21.44 24.87 13.12
N ASP A 367 -20.40 25.54 12.63
CA ASP A 367 -19.80 26.70 13.30
C ASP A 367 -20.75 27.92 13.34
N ASN A 368 -21.62 28.06 12.33
CA ASN A 368 -22.65 29.10 12.26
C ASN A 368 -23.97 28.72 12.95
N GLY A 369 -24.11 27.50 13.48
CA GLY A 369 -25.29 27.06 14.21
C GLY A 369 -26.54 26.82 13.34
N ILE A 370 -26.37 26.68 12.03
CA ILE A 370 -27.48 26.36 11.09
C ILE A 370 -27.95 24.92 11.31
N LEU A 371 -27.02 23.99 11.58
CA LEU A 371 -27.36 22.64 12.03
C LEU A 371 -27.22 22.49 13.55
N SER A 372 -28.25 21.91 14.16
CA SER A 372 -28.22 21.56 15.58
C SER A 372 -27.16 20.47 15.85
N PRO A 373 -26.43 20.54 16.98
CA PRO A 373 -25.46 19.51 17.39
C PRO A 373 -26.02 18.09 17.51
N LYS A 374 -27.37 17.94 17.59
CA LYS A 374 -28.05 16.64 17.59
C LYS A 374 -27.88 15.87 16.27
N PHE A 375 -27.64 16.57 15.16
CA PHE A 375 -27.40 15.97 13.84
C PHE A 375 -25.93 15.60 13.60
N ASP A 376 -25.03 15.77 14.58
CA ASP A 376 -23.67 15.23 14.50
C ASP A 376 -23.66 13.71 14.78
N ILE A 377 -24.15 12.94 13.81
CA ILE A 377 -24.27 11.47 13.86
C ILE A 377 -22.89 10.81 13.96
N LEU A 378 -21.88 11.39 13.31
CA LEU A 378 -20.50 10.89 13.29
C LEU A 378 -19.61 11.44 14.44
N ARG A 379 -20.19 12.23 15.37
CA ARG A 379 -19.62 12.68 16.66
C ARG A 379 -18.18 13.18 16.60
N LYS A 380 -17.87 14.20 15.79
CA LYS A 380 -16.52 14.79 15.79
C LYS A 380 -16.43 16.27 15.47
N HIS A 381 -17.51 17.04 15.53
CA HIS A 381 -17.33 18.48 15.64
C HIS A 381 -16.62 18.79 16.97
N SER A 382 -15.50 19.49 16.89
CA SER A 382 -14.69 19.88 18.05
C SER A 382 -15.57 20.39 19.19
N ARG A 383 -15.74 19.58 20.24
CA ARG A 383 -16.38 19.98 21.51
C ARG A 383 -15.69 21.20 22.14
N THR A 384 -14.49 21.56 21.67
CA THR A 384 -13.68 22.67 22.20
C THR A 384 -14.21 24.04 21.79
N LYS A 385 -14.75 24.21 20.57
CA LYS A 385 -15.34 25.52 20.16
C LYS A 385 -16.74 25.75 20.75
N TYR A 386 -17.51 24.70 20.92
CA TYR A 386 -18.89 24.79 21.41
C TYR A 386 -18.97 25.11 22.91
N LYS A 387 -18.04 24.61 23.73
CA LYS A 387 -18.00 24.97 25.17
C LYS A 387 -17.78 26.47 25.38
N ASN A 388 -16.88 27.10 24.63
CA ASN A 388 -16.62 28.53 24.82
C ASN A 388 -17.79 29.42 24.38
N LYS A 389 -18.56 29.05 23.35
CA LYS A 389 -19.67 29.90 22.88
C LYS A 389 -20.89 29.88 23.82
N TYR A 390 -21.17 28.77 24.49
CA TYR A 390 -22.29 28.65 25.43
C TYR A 390 -21.92 28.97 26.88
N VAL A 391 -20.66 28.76 27.30
CA VAL A 391 -20.21 29.19 28.64
C VAL A 391 -20.16 30.73 28.74
N ILE A 392 -19.95 31.43 27.62
CA ILE A 392 -20.00 32.89 27.58
C ILE A 392 -21.46 33.42 27.56
N SER A 393 -22.45 32.63 27.12
CA SER A 393 -23.85 33.08 27.08
C SER A 393 -24.65 32.78 28.35
N THR A 394 -24.10 31.99 29.29
CA THR A 394 -24.77 31.65 30.56
C THR A 394 -24.14 32.32 31.77
N SER A 395 -23.55 33.51 31.61
CA SER A 395 -23.03 34.31 32.72
C SER A 395 -24.09 35.14 33.45
N ASP A 396 -25.38 34.82 33.29
CA ASP A 396 -26.42 35.33 34.18
C ASP A 396 -26.45 34.47 35.44
N ALA A 397 -26.03 35.09 36.54
CA ALA A 397 -25.87 34.48 37.85
C ALA A 397 -27.24 34.07 38.44
N SER A 398 -27.53 32.77 38.51
CA SER A 398 -28.37 32.19 39.58
C SER A 398 -28.37 30.65 39.68
N ASP A 399 -28.03 29.89 38.63
CA ASP A 399 -28.35 28.44 38.63
C ASP A 399 -27.18 27.45 38.82
N VAL A 400 -26.03 27.87 39.36
CA VAL A 400 -24.85 26.97 39.55
C VAL A 400 -24.89 26.19 40.88
N LYS A 401 -26.05 25.66 41.30
CA LYS A 401 -26.13 24.84 42.53
C LYS A 401 -26.42 23.36 42.37
N GLU A 402 -26.65 22.85 41.17
CA GLU A 402 -26.80 21.40 40.97
C GLU A 402 -26.06 20.92 39.73
N LEU A 403 -24.83 20.42 39.92
CA LEU A 403 -24.23 19.35 39.10
C LEU A 403 -22.89 18.97 39.76
N GLY A 404 -23.01 18.31 40.90
CA GLY A 404 -21.90 17.69 41.60
C GLY A 404 -21.29 16.52 40.81
N ASN A 405 -19.99 16.34 41.02
CA ASN A 405 -19.25 15.08 40.96
C ASN A 405 -19.17 14.32 39.62
N TYR A 406 -18.27 14.76 38.74
CA TYR A 406 -17.43 13.81 37.98
C TYR A 406 -16.00 14.36 37.84
N LYS A 407 -15.07 13.81 38.62
CA LYS A 407 -13.63 14.01 38.49
C LYS A 407 -13.14 13.40 37.15
N ILE A 408 -12.45 14.19 36.32
CA ILE A 408 -11.56 13.68 35.28
C ILE A 408 -10.21 14.37 35.45
N ASN A 409 -9.21 13.57 35.82
CA ASN A 409 -7.82 13.98 36.00
C ASN A 409 -7.25 14.50 34.67
N ALA A 410 -6.90 15.78 34.65
CA ALA A 410 -5.98 16.35 33.68
C ALA A 410 -4.55 16.10 34.17
N ALA A 411 -3.76 15.34 33.42
CA ALA A 411 -2.31 15.30 33.55
C ALA A 411 -1.73 15.76 32.22
N PHE A 412 -1.59 17.07 32.07
CA PHE A 412 -0.64 17.68 31.14
C PHE A 412 0.69 17.73 31.88
N THR A 413 1.65 16.88 31.50
CA THR A 413 3.06 17.12 31.80
C THR A 413 3.68 17.80 30.60
N THR A 414 3.83 19.11 30.75
CA THR A 414 4.96 19.86 30.18
C THR A 414 6.25 19.14 30.53
N ASP A 415 7.05 18.77 29.54
CA ASP A 415 8.49 18.67 29.72
C ASP A 415 9.18 19.12 28.43
N SER A 416 9.98 20.17 28.63
CA SER A 416 11.03 20.66 27.75
C SER A 416 12.00 19.55 27.35
N PHE A 417 12.25 19.39 26.05
CA PHE A 417 13.56 19.37 25.37
C PHE A 417 13.39 19.07 23.87
#